data_AF-A0A3R6TTD9-F1
#
_entry.id   AF-A0A3R6TTD9-F1
#
_cell.length_a   1.000
_cell.length_b   1.000
_cell.length_c   1.000
_cell.angle_alpha   90.00
_cell.angle_beta   90.00
_cell.angle_gamma   90.00
#
_symmetry.space_group_name_H-M   'P 1'
#
loop_
_entity.id
_entity.type
_entity.pdbx_description
1 polymer ?
#
loop_
_entity_poly.entity_id
_entity_poly.type
_entity_poly.pdbx_seq_one_letter_code
_entity_poly.pdbx_strand_id
1 'polypeptide(L)'
;MKYLVIAEKPSVSKSIAKVIGAYRQEDGYLEGGDCVVSWCLGHLAEYAAPEHYDERYENWRFEDLPILPVEWKLLVHNTKKPQFNVLRKLLRSKKFDYVVNACDAG
;
A
#
# COMPACT_ATOMS: atom_id res chain seq x y z
N MET A 1 -2.07 -22.30 -10.04
CA MET A 1 -1.46 -20.99 -10.41
C MET A 1 -1.82 -20.05 -9.30
N LYS A 2 -0.84 -19.54 -8.57
CA LYS A 2 -1.09 -18.83 -7.30
C LYS A 2 -1.10 -17.32 -7.52
N TYR A 3 -2.12 -16.64 -7.00
CA TYR A 3 -2.30 -15.21 -7.26
C TYR A 3 -2.56 -14.40 -5.99
N LEU A 4 -2.24 -13.11 -6.07
CA LEU A 4 -2.42 -12.14 -4.98
C LEU A 4 -3.47 -11.11 -5.40
N VAL A 5 -4.47 -10.89 -4.55
CA VAL A 5 -5.46 -9.82 -4.70
C VAL A 5 -5.16 -8.74 -3.66
N ILE A 6 -5.12 -7.47 -4.09
CA ILE A 6 -4.94 -6.32 -3.20
C ILE A 6 -6.17 -5.42 -3.30
N ALA A 7 -6.91 -5.29 -2.20
CA ALA A 7 -8.04 -4.37 -2.11
C ALA A 7 -7.66 -3.07 -1.38
N GLU A 8 -8.52 -2.06 -1.44
CA GLU A 8 -8.28 -0.76 -0.77
C GLU A 8 -8.46 -0.78 0.76
N LYS A 9 -9.30 -1.67 1.29
CA LYS A 9 -9.60 -1.77 2.73
C LYS A 9 -9.93 -3.19 3.22
N PRO A 10 -9.81 -3.48 4.53
CA PRO A 10 -10.00 -4.83 5.07
C PRO A 10 -11.38 -5.44 4.80
N SER A 11 -12.44 -4.63 4.83
CA SER A 11 -13.82 -5.10 4.63
C SER A 11 -14.06 -5.64 3.21
N VAL A 12 -13.48 -4.99 2.20
CA VAL A 12 -13.54 -5.42 0.80
C VAL A 12 -12.79 -6.73 0.64
N SER A 13 -11.57 -6.83 1.20
CA SER A 13 -10.79 -8.07 1.18
C SER A 13 -11.51 -9.25 1.81
N LYS A 14 -12.16 -9.07 2.96
CA LYS A 14 -12.95 -10.13 3.60
C LYS A 14 -14.11 -10.60 2.71
N SER A 15 -14.73 -9.68 1.97
CA SER A 15 -15.83 -10.00 1.05
C SER A 15 -15.33 -10.80 -0.15
N ILE A 16 -14.23 -10.37 -0.76
CA ILE A 16 -13.57 -11.08 -1.87
C ILE A 16 -13.13 -12.48 -1.41
N ALA A 17 -12.41 -12.55 -0.29
CA ALA A 17 -11.84 -13.78 0.24
C ALA A 17 -12.88 -14.88 0.46
N LYS A 18 -14.09 -14.52 0.93
CA LYS A 18 -15.21 -15.45 1.11
C LYS A 18 -15.63 -16.14 -0.19
N VAL A 19 -15.65 -15.39 -1.29
CA VAL A 19 -16.10 -15.87 -2.60
C VAL A 19 -15.02 -16.72 -3.27
N ILE A 20 -13.75 -16.32 -3.15
CA ILE A 20 -12.63 -16.98 -3.84
C ILE A 20 -11.96 -18.09 -3.02
N GLY A 21 -12.41 -18.33 -1.79
CA GLY A 21 -11.95 -19.46 -0.97
C GLY A 21 -10.74 -19.18 -0.07
N ALA A 22 -10.42 -17.92 0.22
CA ALA A 22 -9.34 -17.52 1.13
C ALA A 22 -9.83 -17.39 2.59
N TYR A 23 -9.91 -18.51 3.31
CA TYR A 23 -10.49 -18.52 4.66
C TYR A 23 -9.47 -18.45 5.80
N ARG A 24 -8.19 -18.77 5.55
CA ARG A 24 -7.16 -18.73 6.58
C ARG A 24 -6.74 -17.28 6.81
N GLN A 25 -6.94 -16.81 8.03
CA GLN A 25 -6.56 -15.46 8.43
C GLN A 25 -5.11 -15.43 8.93
N GLU A 26 -4.35 -14.48 8.41
CA GLU A 26 -2.98 -14.20 8.79
C GLU A 26 -2.85 -12.70 9.16
N ASP A 27 -1.68 -12.28 9.63
CA ASP A 27 -1.43 -10.87 9.93
C ASP A 27 -1.35 -10.03 8.64
N GLY A 28 -2.41 -9.29 8.36
CA GLY A 28 -2.53 -8.37 7.22
C GLY A 28 -2.99 -9.00 5.90
N TYR A 29 -3.38 -10.29 5.88
CA TYR A 29 -3.95 -10.93 4.69
C TYR A 29 -4.79 -12.18 5.04
N LEU A 30 -5.48 -12.70 4.04
CA LEU A 30 -6.24 -13.95 4.06
C LEU A 30 -5.70 -14.86 2.97
N GLU A 31 -5.69 -16.17 3.18
CA GLU A 31 -5.23 -17.12 2.17
C GLU A 31 -6.07 -18.40 2.12
N GLY A 32 -6.06 -19.05 0.96
CA GLY A 32 -6.69 -20.34 0.77
C GLY A 32 -6.49 -20.86 -0.64
N GLY A 33 -6.26 -22.17 -0.76
CA GLY A 33 -5.89 -22.82 -2.02
C GLY A 33 -4.77 -22.06 -2.75
N ASP A 34 -5.11 -21.60 -3.96
CA ASP A 34 -4.23 -20.90 -4.87
C ASP A 34 -4.33 -19.36 -4.78
N CYS A 35 -4.98 -18.80 -3.75
CA CYS A 35 -5.18 -17.35 -3.64
C CYS A 35 -4.74 -16.78 -2.29
N VAL A 36 -4.28 -15.53 -2.34
CA VAL A 36 -4.04 -14.68 -1.17
C VAL A 36 -4.74 -13.35 -1.41
N VAL A 37 -5.46 -12.85 -0.41
CA VAL A 37 -6.16 -11.56 -0.45
C VAL A 37 -5.63 -10.68 0.67
N SER A 38 -5.12 -9.51 0.32
CA SER A 38 -4.64 -8.51 1.27
C SER A 38 -5.25 -7.14 0.94
N TRP A 39 -5.01 -6.16 1.79
CA TRP A 39 -5.62 -4.84 1.68
C TRP A 39 -4.62 -3.73 1.99
N CYS A 40 -4.90 -2.56 1.43
CA CYS A 40 -4.37 -1.28 1.85
C CYS A 40 -5.14 -0.75 3.08
N LEU A 41 -4.69 0.40 3.60
CA LEU A 41 -5.37 1.18 4.63
C LEU A 41 -5.55 2.61 4.10
N GLY A 42 -6.35 2.74 3.03
CA GLY A 42 -6.34 3.93 2.17
C GLY A 42 -4.97 4.09 1.48
N HIS A 43 -4.51 5.33 1.29
CA HIS A 43 -3.17 5.59 0.77
C HIS A 43 -2.09 5.09 1.74
N LEU A 44 -1.28 4.12 1.32
CA LEU A 44 -0.18 3.59 2.14
C LEU A 44 1.04 4.51 2.16
N ALA A 45 1.21 5.30 1.11
CA ALA A 45 2.27 6.27 0.95
C ALA A 45 1.67 7.61 0.51
N GLU A 46 2.29 8.69 0.95
CA GLU A 46 1.89 10.07 0.71
C GLU A 46 3.12 10.84 0.21
N TYR A 47 2.91 11.94 -0.53
CA TYR A 47 4.03 12.77 -0.95
C TYR A 47 4.77 13.34 0.27
N ALA A 48 6.09 13.36 0.18
CA ALA A 48 6.92 13.95 1.22
C ALA A 48 6.61 15.45 1.33
N ALA A 49 6.57 15.95 2.56
CA ALA A 49 6.43 17.37 2.82
C ALA A 49 7.71 18.13 2.40
N PRO A 50 7.64 19.46 2.15
CA PRO A 50 8.75 20.27 1.66
C PRO A 50 10.08 20.06 2.42
N GLU A 51 10.05 19.99 3.74
CA GLU A 51 11.21 19.81 4.62
C GLU A 51 12.01 18.51 4.34
N HIS A 52 11.40 17.52 3.69
CA HIS A 52 12.10 16.30 3.27
C HIS A 52 12.93 16.46 1.98
N TYR A 53 12.74 17.57 1.27
CA TYR A 53 13.55 17.92 0.10
C TYR A 53 14.73 18.82 0.48
N ASP A 54 14.51 19.75 1.42
CA ASP A 54 15.53 20.66 1.94
C ASP A 54 15.09 21.16 3.33
N GLU A 55 15.98 21.09 4.33
CA GLU A 55 15.69 21.51 5.71
C GLU A 55 15.25 22.98 5.79
N ARG A 56 15.67 23.84 4.85
CA ARG A 56 15.25 25.24 4.83
C ARG A 56 13.73 25.41 4.70
N TYR A 57 13.05 24.45 4.09
CA TYR A 57 11.60 24.47 3.89
C TYR A 57 10.78 24.14 5.15
N GLU A 58 11.44 23.78 6.26
CA GLU A 58 10.79 23.69 7.57
C GLU A 58 10.21 25.06 7.98
N ASN A 59 10.83 26.16 7.54
CA ASN A 59 10.34 27.53 7.76
C ASN A 59 9.82 28.13 6.44
N TRP A 60 8.55 28.50 6.40
CA TRP A 60 7.91 29.00 5.19
C TRP A 60 8.34 30.43 4.87
N ARG A 61 8.88 30.64 3.66
CA ARG A 61 9.29 31.95 3.13
C ARG A 61 8.78 32.13 1.71
N PHE A 62 8.38 33.36 1.36
CA PHE A 62 7.92 33.67 0.01
C PHE A 62 9.02 33.47 -1.05
N GLU A 63 10.28 33.72 -0.70
CA GLU A 63 11.44 33.59 -1.61
C GLU A 63 11.71 32.14 -2.02
N ASP A 64 11.26 31.17 -1.24
CA ASP A 64 11.42 29.74 -1.51
C ASP A 64 10.30 29.18 -2.40
N LEU A 65 9.27 29.98 -2.71
CA LEU A 65 8.14 29.57 -3.53
C LEU A 65 8.34 29.90 -5.02
N PRO A 66 7.90 29.02 -5.94
CA PRO A 66 7.28 27.72 -5.68
C PRO A 66 8.32 26.64 -5.35
N ILE A 67 7.98 25.75 -4.42
CA ILE A 67 8.80 24.57 -4.13
C ILE A 67 8.44 23.49 -5.16
N LEU A 68 9.37 23.20 -6.07
CA LEU A 68 9.19 22.23 -7.15
C LEU A 68 10.31 21.17 -7.07
N PRO A 69 10.04 20.00 -6.45
CA PRO A 69 11.01 18.93 -6.36
C PRO A 69 11.44 18.43 -7.75
N VAL A 70 12.74 18.17 -7.93
CA VAL A 70 13.26 17.52 -9.15
C VAL A 70 12.81 16.05 -9.20
N GLU A 71 12.78 15.39 -8.04
CA GLU A 71 12.25 14.04 -7.87
C GLU A 71 11.24 14.05 -6.73
N TRP A 72 10.05 13.52 -6.99
CA TRP A 72 8.99 13.40 -5.99
C TRP A 72 9.28 12.25 -5.04
N LYS A 73 9.37 12.56 -3.74
CA LYS A 73 9.57 11.55 -2.70
C LYS A 73 8.22 11.09 -2.15
N LEU A 74 8.09 9.80 -1.88
CA LEU A 74 6.95 9.21 -1.19
C LEU A 74 7.37 8.70 0.17
N LEU A 75 6.55 8.97 1.19
CA LEU A 75 6.76 8.53 2.56
C LEU A 75 5.60 7.64 3.00
N VAL A 76 5.93 6.59 3.74
CA VAL A 76 4.93 5.71 4.35
C VAL A 76 4.72 6.15 5.78
N HIS A 77 3.48 6.52 6.12
CA HIS A 77 3.14 6.92 7.48
C HIS A 77 3.44 5.79 8.48
N ASN A 78 3.98 6.12 9.65
CA ASN A 78 4.43 5.14 10.64
C ASN A 78 3.34 4.15 11.06
N THR A 79 2.09 4.61 11.17
CA THR A 79 0.93 3.75 11.51
C THR A 79 0.58 2.76 10.41
N LYS A 80 0.89 3.06 9.14
CA LYS A 80 0.61 2.21 7.97
C LYS A 80 1.80 1.30 7.62
N LYS A 81 2.99 1.58 8.16
CA LYS A 81 4.25 0.85 7.91
C LYS A 81 4.16 -0.65 8.16
N PRO A 82 3.46 -1.16 9.20
CA PRO A 82 3.28 -2.60 9.39
C PRO A 82 2.56 -3.26 8.19
N GLN A 83 1.40 -2.72 7.79
CA GLN A 83 0.64 -3.25 6.66
C GLN A 83 1.39 -3.06 5.33
N PHE A 84 2.07 -1.94 5.13
CA PHE A 84 2.94 -1.73 3.96
C PHE A 84 4.02 -2.81 3.86
N ASN A 85 4.64 -3.20 4.99
CA ASN A 85 5.65 -4.25 5.00
C ASN A 85 5.07 -5.64 4.69
N VAL A 86 3.84 -5.93 5.13
CA VAL A 86 3.11 -7.15 4.73
C VAL A 86 2.94 -7.18 3.22
N LEU A 87 2.38 -6.12 2.63
CA LEU A 87 2.17 -6.02 1.19
C LEU A 87 3.49 -6.08 0.41
N ARG A 88 4.54 -5.42 0.89
CA ARG A 88 5.88 -5.47 0.30
C ARG A 88 6.43 -6.89 0.26
N LYS A 89 6.26 -7.67 1.34
CA LYS A 89 6.68 -9.08 1.39
C LYS A 89 5.86 -9.94 0.42
N LEU A 90 4.54 -9.74 0.37
CA LEU A 90 3.66 -10.47 -0.53
C LEU A 90 4.00 -10.19 -2.00
N LEU A 91 4.09 -8.91 -2.38
CA LEU A 91 4.40 -8.48 -3.75
C LEU A 91 5.78 -8.91 -4.25
N ARG A 92 6.77 -9.02 -3.36
CA ARG A 92 8.12 -9.51 -3.71
C ARG A 92 8.24 -11.02 -3.72
N SER A 93 7.20 -11.74 -3.29
CA SER A 93 7.25 -13.19 -3.22
C SER A 93 7.15 -13.81 -4.61
N LYS A 94 8.13 -14.62 -4.98
CA LYS A 94 8.12 -15.40 -6.25
C LYS A 94 7.05 -16.50 -6.30
N LYS A 95 6.28 -16.69 -5.23
CA LYS A 95 5.21 -17.68 -5.15
C LYS A 95 3.96 -17.28 -5.92
N PHE A 96 3.85 -16.01 -6.33
CA PHE A 96 2.70 -15.48 -7.05
C PHE A 96 3.04 -15.32 -8.53
N ASP A 97 2.15 -15.84 -9.36
CA ASP A 97 2.24 -15.75 -10.82
C ASP A 97 1.77 -14.37 -11.32
N TYR A 98 0.79 -13.78 -10.63
CA TYR A 98 0.25 -12.45 -10.95
C TYR A 98 -0.42 -11.78 -9.75
N VAL A 99 -0.70 -10.49 -9.90
CA VAL A 99 -1.36 -9.64 -8.90
C VAL A 99 -2.61 -9.01 -9.52
N VAL A 100 -3.69 -8.98 -8.75
CA VAL A 100 -4.96 -8.34 -9.10
C VAL A 100 -5.14 -7.10 -8.25
N ASN A 101 -5.32 -5.94 -8.91
CA ASN A 101 -5.74 -4.71 -8.26
C ASN A 101 -7.26 -4.73 -8.10
N ALA A 102 -7.73 -4.80 -6.86
CA ALA A 102 -9.14 -4.77 -6.48
C ALA A 102 -9.45 -3.53 -5.59
N CYS A 103 -8.71 -2.44 -5.78
CA CYS A 103 -9.05 -1.13 -5.23
C CYS A 103 -10.27 -0.54 -5.95
N ASP A 104 -10.83 0.51 -5.36
CA ASP A 104 -11.99 1.22 -5.90
C ASP A 104 -11.77 1.68 -7.34
N ALA A 105 -12.83 1.63 -8.15
CA ALA A 105 -12.82 1.98 -9.57
C ALA A 105 -12.94 3.50 -9.83
N GLY A 106 -12.36 4.32 -8.94
CA GLY A 106 -12.45 5.78 -8.94
C GLY A 106 -11.25 6.49 -9.53
#